data_AF-A0A444TY09-F1
#
_entry.id   AF-A0A444TY09-F1
#
_cell.length_a   1.000
_cell.length_b   1.000
_cell.length_c   1.000
_cell.angle_alpha   90.00
_cell.angle_beta   90.00
_cell.angle_gamma   90.00
#
_symmetry.space_group_name_H-M   'P 1'
#
loop_
_entity.id
_entity.type
_entity.pdbx_description
1 polymer ?
#
loop_
_entity_poly.entity_id
_entity_poly.type
_entity_poly.pdbx_seq_one_letter_code
_entity_poly.pdbx_strand_id
1 'polypeptide(L)'
;MTMKEMEKISETAADDFLIFDFQKKETKEVVIITFADPKDITQAKLYDMAKIKKFKEGKFIDLQNYIIDKVDKRLVITKLTKVSPDAGFEISDRVFKKMLPVPLNKANSRRIKTPITIQGKVNEKLVNGNEVTITDSTAETKLTLWGDLTRTRIKQGDWIEATNVTLNTYDQSYNTSWATTIED
;
A
#
# COMPACT_ATOMS: atom_id res chain seq x y z
N MET A 1 -29.43 -12.83 6.46
CA MET A 1 -28.23 -12.01 6.30
C MET A 1 -28.45 -10.72 7.05
N THR A 2 -27.88 -10.61 8.25
CA THR A 2 -28.14 -9.52 9.20
C THR A 2 -27.04 -8.46 9.10
N MET A 3 -27.40 -7.17 9.19
CA MET A 3 -26.53 -5.99 9.04
C MET A 3 -25.23 -5.95 9.88
N LYS A 4 -24.97 -6.94 10.75
CA LYS A 4 -23.76 -7.03 11.58
C LYS A 4 -22.50 -7.51 10.85
N GLU A 5 -22.61 -8.11 9.67
CA GLU A 5 -21.44 -8.59 8.91
C GLU A 5 -20.80 -7.49 8.04
N MET A 6 -21.49 -6.38 7.78
CA MET A 6 -20.93 -5.23 7.04
C MET A 6 -20.10 -4.27 7.90
N GLU A 7 -20.16 -4.36 9.24
CA GLU A 7 -19.41 -3.46 10.13
C GLU A 7 -17.94 -3.87 10.34
N LYS A 8 -17.52 -5.06 9.92
CA LYS A 8 -16.16 -5.57 10.22
C LYS A 8 -15.13 -5.36 9.11
N ILE A 9 -15.54 -4.85 7.95
CA ILE A 9 -14.65 -4.59 6.80
C ILE A 9 -14.09 -3.15 6.84
N SER A 10 -14.59 -2.26 7.71
CA SER A 10 -14.25 -0.82 7.67
C SER A 10 -13.20 -0.35 8.69
N GLU A 11 -12.32 -1.22 9.18
CA GLU A 11 -11.23 -0.86 10.10
C GLU A 11 -9.84 -1.21 9.54
N THR A 12 -9.61 -1.01 8.24
CA THR A 12 -8.23 -0.91 7.72
C THR A 12 -7.70 0.49 7.99
N ALA A 13 -7.53 0.80 9.27
CA ALA A 13 -6.72 1.92 9.70
C ALA A 13 -5.33 1.74 9.08
N ALA A 14 -4.81 2.80 8.47
CA ALA A 14 -3.55 2.76 7.78
C ALA A 14 -2.44 2.29 8.76
N ASP A 15 -1.91 1.09 8.55
CA ASP A 15 -0.93 0.51 9.45
C ASP A 15 0.36 1.35 9.46
N ASP A 16 0.84 1.64 10.67
CA ASP A 16 2.02 2.44 10.92
C ASP A 16 3.28 1.73 10.40
N PHE A 17 4.08 2.40 9.56
CA PHE A 17 5.38 1.90 9.14
C PHE A 17 6.51 2.73 9.74
N LEU A 18 7.53 2.05 10.24
CA LEU A 18 8.78 2.70 10.64
C LEU A 18 9.71 2.78 9.42
N ILE A 19 9.92 3.98 8.88
CA ILE A 19 11.01 4.24 7.93
C ILE A 19 12.25 4.70 8.71
N PHE A 20 13.36 4.00 8.52
CA PHE A 20 14.66 4.42 9.03
C PHE A 20 15.25 5.50 8.11
N ASP A 21 15.39 6.72 8.62
CA ASP A 21 16.13 7.80 7.94
C ASP A 21 17.63 7.55 8.12
N PHE A 22 18.25 6.92 7.12
CA PHE A 22 19.68 6.60 7.13
C PHE A 22 20.59 7.82 7.24
N GLN A 23 20.15 9.00 6.78
CA GLN A 23 20.97 10.21 6.86
C GLN A 23 20.93 10.83 8.26
N LYS A 24 19.78 10.73 8.94
CA LYS A 24 19.60 11.28 10.28
C LYS A 24 19.84 10.26 11.40
N LYS A 25 20.01 8.99 11.07
CA LYS A 25 20.09 7.87 12.03
C LYS A 25 18.90 7.82 12.99
N GLU A 26 17.73 8.20 12.49
CA GLU A 26 16.49 8.24 13.26
C GLU A 26 15.43 7.38 12.58
N THR A 27 14.72 6.60 13.39
CA THR A 27 13.51 5.91 12.93
C THR A 27 12.35 6.90 12.98
N LYS A 28 11.64 7.05 11.86
CA LYS A 28 10.41 7.84 11.78
C LYS A 28 9.25 6.96 11.43
N GLU A 29 8.21 7.07 12.23
CA GLU A 29 6.90 6.55 11.87
C GLU A 29 6.34 7.34 10.70
N VAL A 30 5.84 6.61 9.72
CA VAL A 30 5.24 7.13 8.51
C VAL A 30 4.16 6.19 8.03
N VAL A 31 3.05 6.78 7.62
CA VAL A 31 1.94 6.03 7.05
C VAL A 31 1.83 6.36 5.57
N ILE A 32 1.59 5.35 4.75
CA ILE A 32 1.28 5.54 3.33
C ILE A 32 -0.24 5.64 3.16
N ILE A 33 -0.70 6.76 2.61
CA ILE A 33 -2.13 7.00 2.34
C ILE A 33 -2.32 7.09 0.84
N THR A 34 -3.31 6.37 0.31
CA THR A 34 -3.69 6.43 -1.10
C THR A 34 -4.83 7.44 -1.27
N PHE A 35 -4.68 8.35 -2.23
CA PHE A 35 -5.68 9.33 -2.63
C PHE A 35 -6.09 9.09 -4.08
N ALA A 36 -7.34 9.41 -4.39
CA ALA A 36 -7.85 9.41 -5.75
C ALA A 36 -8.53 10.76 -6.03
N ASP A 37 -8.28 11.29 -7.22
CA ASP A 37 -9.03 12.41 -7.80
C ASP A 37 -9.78 11.91 -9.06
N PRO A 38 -10.57 12.75 -9.75
CA PRO A 38 -11.30 12.31 -10.96
C PRO A 38 -10.39 11.84 -12.11
N LYS A 39 -9.09 12.15 -12.08
CA LYS A 39 -8.12 11.90 -13.14
C LYS A 39 -7.17 10.74 -12.81
N ASP A 40 -6.73 10.64 -11.57
CA ASP A 40 -5.68 9.72 -11.17
C ASP A 40 -5.70 9.32 -9.70
N ILE A 41 -4.83 8.36 -9.37
CA ILE A 41 -4.49 7.97 -8.01
C ILE A 41 -3.09 8.44 -7.69
N THR A 42 -2.89 8.88 -6.46
CA THR A 42 -1.59 9.23 -5.91
C THR A 42 -1.44 8.68 -4.50
N GLN A 43 -0.22 8.64 -4.00
CA GLN A 43 0.08 8.21 -2.64
C GLN A 43 0.79 9.32 -1.88
N ALA A 44 0.61 9.35 -0.57
CA ALA A 44 1.28 10.28 0.32
C ALA A 44 2.00 9.58 1.46
N LYS A 45 3.13 10.15 1.87
CA LYS A 45 3.80 9.85 3.13
C LYS A 45 3.28 10.79 4.21
N LEU A 46 2.60 10.25 5.21
CA LEU A 46 2.18 10.97 6.40
C LEU A 46 3.24 10.85 7.49
N TYR A 47 3.97 11.94 7.74
CA TYR A 47 4.93 12.01 8.87
C TYR A 47 4.32 12.63 10.13
N ASP A 48 3.21 13.36 10.00
CA ASP A 48 2.54 13.98 11.15
C ASP A 48 1.36 13.14 11.64
N MET A 49 1.67 12.16 12.49
CA MET A 49 0.70 11.19 13.01
C MET A 49 -0.47 11.82 13.77
N ALA A 50 -0.33 13.04 14.29
CA ALA A 50 -1.45 13.79 14.88
C ALA A 50 -2.60 14.02 13.88
N LYS A 51 -2.34 13.92 12.57
CA LYS A 51 -3.33 14.09 11.51
C LYS A 51 -3.97 12.78 11.05
N ILE A 52 -3.52 11.60 11.51
CA ILE A 52 -4.03 10.31 11.02
C ILE A 52 -5.56 10.20 11.11
N LYS A 53 -6.13 10.70 12.22
CA LYS A 53 -7.59 10.71 12.49
C LYS A 53 -8.41 11.53 11.48
N LYS A 54 -7.76 12.40 10.70
CA LYS A 54 -8.39 13.19 9.64
C LYS A 54 -8.51 12.44 8.32
N PHE A 55 -7.80 11.34 8.16
CA PHE A 55 -7.86 10.48 6.99
C PHE A 55 -8.77 9.30 7.30
N LYS A 56 -9.90 9.22 6.61
CA LYS A 56 -10.86 8.13 6.73
C LYS A 56 -11.24 7.67 5.33
N GLU A 57 -11.39 6.38 5.15
CA GLU A 57 -11.78 5.79 3.88
C GLU A 57 -13.12 6.39 3.40
N GLY A 58 -13.22 6.63 2.08
CA GLY A 58 -14.40 7.21 1.44
C GLY A 58 -14.69 8.67 1.79
N LYS A 59 -13.83 9.36 2.55
CA LYS A 59 -13.97 10.79 2.84
C LYS A 59 -13.17 11.65 1.87
N PHE A 60 -13.80 12.71 1.40
CA PHE A 60 -13.16 13.74 0.60
C PHE A 60 -12.49 14.78 1.48
N ILE A 61 -11.28 15.16 1.10
CA ILE A 61 -10.47 16.13 1.80
C ILE A 61 -9.82 17.10 0.81
N ASP A 62 -9.59 18.32 1.27
CA ASP A 62 -8.70 19.27 0.64
C ASP A 62 -7.34 19.25 1.35
N LEU A 63 -6.27 19.18 0.56
CA LEU A 63 -4.89 19.16 1.02
C LEU A 63 -4.17 20.42 0.55
N GLN A 64 -3.73 21.24 1.48
CA GLN A 64 -2.97 22.46 1.20
C GLN A 64 -1.59 22.39 1.84
N ASN A 65 -0.60 23.05 1.22
CA ASN A 65 0.78 23.07 1.71
C ASN A 65 1.39 21.66 1.89
N TYR A 66 1.03 20.72 1.02
CA TYR A 66 1.75 19.45 0.91
C TYR A 66 3.03 19.65 0.08
N ILE A 67 3.98 18.72 0.24
CA ILE A 67 5.21 18.69 -0.55
C ILE A 67 5.10 17.55 -1.57
N ILE A 68 5.71 17.69 -2.74
CA ILE A 68 5.88 16.58 -3.70
C ILE A 68 7.33 16.10 -3.61
N ASP A 69 7.53 14.85 -3.18
CA ASP A 69 8.83 14.19 -3.21
C ASP A 69 9.25 13.98 -4.67
N LYS A 70 10.35 14.62 -5.08
CA LYS A 70 10.80 14.57 -6.48
C LYS A 70 11.35 13.20 -6.87
N VAL A 71 11.78 12.39 -5.92
CA VAL A 71 12.38 11.07 -6.15
C VAL A 71 11.28 10.01 -6.18
N ASP A 72 10.47 9.94 -5.14
CA ASP A 72 9.40 8.93 -5.00
C ASP A 72 8.10 9.32 -5.72
N LYS A 73 7.98 10.58 -6.18
CA LYS A 73 6.78 11.11 -6.83
C LYS A 73 5.51 11.04 -5.98
N ARG A 74 5.67 10.95 -4.66
CA ARG A 74 4.56 10.94 -3.68
C ARG A 74 4.35 12.30 -3.06
N LEU A 75 3.14 12.52 -2.60
CA LEU A 75 2.86 13.64 -1.71
C LEU A 75 3.52 13.39 -0.35
N VAL A 76 3.85 14.45 0.36
CA VAL A 76 4.40 14.38 1.71
C VAL A 76 3.59 15.32 2.60
N ILE A 77 2.93 14.72 3.58
CA ILE A 77 2.08 15.39 4.55
C ILE A 77 2.92 15.61 5.82
N THR A 78 3.06 16.88 6.17
CA THR A 78 3.88 17.34 7.30
C THR A 78 3.04 18.12 8.30
N LYS A 79 3.70 18.65 9.34
CA LYS A 79 3.08 19.57 10.30
C LYS A 79 2.44 20.79 9.63
N LEU A 80 3.03 21.30 8.55
CA LEU A 80 2.57 22.49 7.84
C LEU A 80 1.42 22.22 6.86
N THR A 81 1.23 20.96 6.47
CA THR A 81 0.15 20.56 5.57
C THR A 81 -1.19 20.74 6.27
N LYS A 82 -2.11 21.46 5.65
CA LYS A 82 -3.48 21.63 6.14
C LYS A 82 -4.36 20.57 5.50
N VAL A 83 -5.27 20.02 6.32
CA VAL A 83 -6.22 18.98 5.94
C VAL A 83 -7.59 19.45 6.41
N SER A 84 -8.51 19.64 5.46
CA SER A 84 -9.90 20.04 5.70
C SER A 84 -10.86 19.10 4.96
N PRO A 85 -12.09 18.88 5.48
CA PRO A 85 -13.12 18.17 4.74
C PRO A 85 -13.47 18.89 3.44
N ASP A 86 -13.82 18.13 2.41
CA ASP A 86 -14.25 18.66 1.11
C ASP A 86 -15.64 18.10 0.71
N ALA A 87 -16.36 18.81 -0.16
CA ALA A 87 -17.67 18.42 -0.66
C ALA A 87 -17.60 17.17 -1.57
N GLY A 88 -16.43 16.88 -2.13
CA GLY A 88 -16.16 15.69 -2.89
C GLY A 88 -16.49 15.78 -4.37
N PHE A 89 -16.22 14.67 -5.05
CA PHE A 89 -16.37 14.54 -6.50
C PHE A 89 -16.58 13.07 -6.87
N GLU A 90 -17.15 12.84 -8.05
CA GLU A 90 -17.29 11.49 -8.58
C GLU A 90 -15.95 10.99 -9.11
N ILE A 91 -15.58 9.77 -8.71
CA ILE A 91 -14.38 9.08 -9.19
C ILE A 91 -14.81 8.13 -10.29
N SER A 92 -14.21 8.27 -11.48
CA SER A 92 -14.55 7.39 -12.60
C SER A 92 -14.11 5.95 -12.37
N ASP A 93 -14.84 4.98 -12.93
CA ASP A 93 -14.46 3.56 -12.94
C ASP A 93 -13.04 3.32 -13.46
N ARG A 94 -12.58 4.16 -14.38
CA ARG A 94 -11.21 4.08 -14.92
C ARG A 94 -10.16 4.34 -13.84
N VAL A 95 -10.43 5.26 -12.93
CA VAL A 95 -9.54 5.54 -11.79
C VAL A 95 -9.63 4.38 -10.81
N PHE A 96 -10.83 3.91 -10.44
CA PHE A 96 -11.00 2.74 -9.56
C PHE A 96 -10.26 1.49 -10.06
N LYS A 97 -10.29 1.22 -11.38
CA LYS A 97 -9.56 0.10 -11.99
C LYS A 97 -8.03 0.15 -11.78
N LYS A 98 -7.45 1.32 -11.50
CA LYS A 98 -6.03 1.45 -11.16
C LYS A 98 -5.72 1.07 -9.71
N MET A 99 -6.73 1.01 -8.83
CA MET A 99 -6.57 0.56 -7.44
C MET A 99 -6.64 -0.96 -7.32
N LEU A 100 -7.26 -1.64 -8.29
CA LEU A 100 -7.38 -3.09 -8.29
C LEU A 100 -6.00 -3.77 -8.39
N PRO A 101 -5.81 -4.93 -7.74
CA PRO A 101 -4.60 -5.72 -7.89
C PRO A 101 -4.26 -6.00 -9.35
N VAL A 102 -2.98 -5.81 -9.69
CA VAL A 102 -2.44 -6.09 -11.01
C VAL A 102 -2.15 -7.60 -11.11
N PRO A 103 -2.60 -8.29 -12.17
CA PRO A 103 -2.26 -9.70 -12.39
C PRO A 103 -0.75 -9.92 -12.45
N LEU A 104 -0.25 -11.01 -11.87
CA LEU A 104 1.17 -11.26 -11.69
C LEU A 104 1.93 -11.33 -13.02
N ASN A 105 1.34 -11.86 -14.10
CA ASN A 105 1.99 -11.85 -15.42
C ASN A 105 2.25 -10.43 -15.97
N LYS A 106 1.35 -9.48 -15.69
CA LYS A 106 1.47 -8.06 -16.05
C LYS A 106 2.41 -7.35 -15.11
N ALA A 107 2.43 -7.76 -13.84
CA ALA A 107 3.42 -7.26 -12.90
C ALA A 107 4.83 -7.60 -13.39
N ASN A 108 5.08 -8.88 -13.68
CA ASN A 108 6.40 -9.44 -14.06
C ASN A 108 6.93 -8.89 -15.39
N SER A 109 6.04 -8.58 -16.34
CA SER A 109 6.42 -8.09 -17.67
C SER A 109 6.75 -6.59 -17.71
N ARG A 110 6.40 -5.81 -16.68
CA ARG A 110 6.60 -4.36 -16.68
C ARG A 110 7.88 -3.98 -15.92
N ARG A 111 8.66 -3.03 -16.48
CA ARG A 111 9.54 -2.19 -15.67
C ARG A 111 8.67 -1.25 -14.85
N ILE A 112 8.17 -1.75 -13.73
CA ILE A 112 7.28 -1.01 -12.84
C ILE A 112 8.10 0.08 -12.16
N LYS A 113 7.88 1.33 -12.58
CA LYS A 113 8.49 2.52 -11.97
C LYS A 113 7.64 3.14 -10.86
N THR A 114 6.41 2.67 -10.72
CA THR A 114 5.41 3.20 -9.78
C THR A 114 4.90 2.07 -8.92
N PRO A 115 4.74 2.23 -7.60
CA PRO A 115 4.23 1.16 -6.76
C PRO A 115 2.88 0.64 -7.25
N ILE A 116 2.67 -0.67 -7.16
CA ILE A 116 1.40 -1.33 -7.53
C ILE A 116 0.86 -2.16 -6.37
N THR A 117 -0.38 -2.60 -6.51
CA THR A 117 -0.97 -3.66 -5.69
C THR A 117 -0.95 -4.96 -6.47
N ILE A 118 -0.62 -6.08 -5.82
CA ILE A 118 -0.73 -7.43 -6.37
C ILE A 118 -1.39 -8.34 -5.35
N GLN A 119 -2.00 -9.41 -5.83
CA GLN A 119 -2.67 -10.40 -5.01
C GLN A 119 -2.26 -11.81 -5.47
N GLY A 120 -2.11 -12.72 -4.53
CA GLY A 120 -1.81 -14.11 -4.86
C GLY A 120 -1.89 -15.02 -3.64
N LYS A 121 -2.00 -16.31 -3.92
CA LYS A 121 -1.95 -17.37 -2.91
C LYS A 121 -0.50 -17.70 -2.58
N VAL A 122 -0.19 -17.79 -1.29
CA VAL A 122 1.16 -18.13 -0.81
C VAL A 122 1.43 -19.61 -1.07
N ASN A 123 2.34 -19.88 -2.01
CA ASN A 123 2.79 -21.22 -2.37
C ASN A 123 3.84 -21.76 -1.41
N GLU A 124 4.81 -20.91 -1.05
CA GLU A 124 5.92 -21.26 -0.18
C GLU A 124 6.37 -20.01 0.62
N LYS A 125 6.80 -20.23 1.86
CA LYS A 125 7.51 -19.22 2.65
C LYS A 125 8.96 -19.65 2.75
N LEU A 126 9.85 -18.89 2.11
CA LEU A 126 11.27 -19.25 2.01
C LEU A 126 12.00 -19.02 3.33
N VAL A 127 13.04 -19.83 3.52
CA VAL A 127 13.81 -19.97 4.77
C VAL A 127 14.49 -18.65 5.13
N ASN A 128 14.15 -18.13 6.32
CA ASN A 128 14.49 -16.84 6.96
C ASN A 128 13.28 -15.90 7.18
N GLY A 129 12.09 -16.24 6.66
CA GLY A 129 10.82 -15.59 7.02
C GLY A 129 10.53 -14.26 6.32
N ASN A 130 11.50 -13.73 5.56
CA ASN A 130 11.42 -12.45 4.89
C ASN A 130 10.95 -12.57 3.43
N GLU A 131 10.72 -13.76 2.91
CA GLU A 131 10.34 -13.96 1.51
C GLU A 131 9.20 -14.96 1.39
N VAL A 132 8.24 -14.65 0.51
CA VAL A 132 7.11 -15.51 0.18
C VAL A 132 6.96 -15.58 -1.33
N THR A 133 6.64 -16.78 -1.83
CA THR A 133 6.27 -16.97 -3.23
C THR A 133 4.75 -16.96 -3.31
N ILE A 134 4.20 -16.09 -4.15
CA ILE A 134 2.77 -16.00 -4.40
C ILE A 134 2.43 -16.34 -5.83
N THR A 135 1.26 -16.93 -6.02
CA THR A 135 0.75 -17.34 -7.33
C THR A 135 -0.69 -16.90 -7.50
N ASP A 136 -1.01 -16.40 -8.70
CA ASP A 136 -2.37 -16.16 -9.17
C ASP A 136 -2.65 -17.07 -10.37
N SER A 137 -3.80 -16.90 -11.03
CA SER A 137 -4.15 -17.68 -12.22
C SER A 137 -3.27 -17.39 -13.44
N THR A 138 -2.37 -16.41 -13.36
CA THR A 138 -1.62 -15.87 -14.49
C THR A 138 -0.11 -16.08 -14.41
N ALA A 139 0.49 -16.07 -13.22
CA ALA A 139 1.92 -16.29 -13.00
C ALA A 139 2.23 -16.58 -11.52
N GLU A 140 3.51 -16.86 -11.26
CA GLU A 140 4.11 -16.91 -9.92
C GLU A 140 5.12 -15.76 -9.76
N THR A 141 5.23 -15.23 -8.55
CA THR A 141 6.11 -14.10 -8.22
C THR A 141 6.67 -14.24 -6.80
N LYS A 142 7.93 -13.83 -6.64
CA LYS A 142 8.60 -13.73 -5.34
C LYS A 142 8.39 -12.35 -4.71
N LEU A 143 7.89 -12.33 -3.49
CA LEU A 143 7.74 -11.14 -2.65
C LEU A 143 8.73 -11.15 -1.49
N THR A 144 9.43 -10.04 -1.33
CA THR A 144 10.33 -9.75 -0.21
C THR A 144 9.61 -8.84 0.78
N LEU A 145 9.44 -9.33 2.00
CA LEU A 145 8.83 -8.67 3.15
C LEU A 145 9.92 -7.90 3.93
N TRP A 146 9.61 -6.67 4.33
CA TRP A 146 10.53 -5.81 5.07
C TRP A 146 9.93 -5.36 6.41
N GLY A 147 10.80 -5.01 7.36
CA GLY A 147 10.40 -4.45 8.66
C GLY A 147 9.45 -5.37 9.42
N ASP A 148 8.35 -4.82 9.91
CA ASP A 148 7.38 -5.55 10.72
C ASP A 148 6.59 -6.60 9.92
N LEU A 149 6.56 -6.52 8.59
CA LEU A 149 5.93 -7.55 7.74
C LEU A 149 6.62 -8.91 7.85
N THR A 150 7.90 -8.94 8.19
CA THR A 150 8.65 -10.18 8.45
C THR A 150 8.09 -10.95 9.65
N ARG A 151 7.37 -10.25 10.54
CA ARG A 151 6.77 -10.79 11.76
C ARG A 151 5.28 -11.13 11.57
N THR A 152 4.68 -10.73 10.46
CA THR A 152 3.28 -11.05 10.14
C THR A 152 3.11 -12.56 9.96
N ARG A 153 2.00 -13.11 10.46
CA ARG A 153 1.68 -14.54 10.38
C ARG A 153 1.15 -14.94 9.00
N ILE A 154 1.88 -14.61 7.94
CA ILE A 154 1.61 -15.14 6.60
C ILE A 154 2.08 -16.59 6.55
N LYS A 155 1.19 -17.50 6.16
CA LYS A 155 1.41 -18.95 6.04
C LYS A 155 1.17 -19.43 4.62
N GLN A 156 1.72 -20.60 4.31
CA GLN A 156 1.40 -21.30 3.08
C GLN A 156 -0.10 -21.57 2.98
N GLY A 157 -0.67 -21.31 1.80
CA GLY A 157 -2.09 -21.45 1.52
C GLY A 157 -2.89 -20.17 1.73
N ASP A 158 -2.36 -19.17 2.43
CA ASP A 158 -3.04 -17.90 2.63
C ASP A 158 -3.15 -17.14 1.30
N TRP A 159 -4.28 -16.46 1.10
CA TRP A 159 -4.36 -15.39 0.10
C TRP A 159 -3.87 -14.10 0.70
N ILE A 160 -2.98 -13.42 0.00
CA ILE A 160 -2.48 -12.12 0.42
C ILE A 160 -2.70 -11.06 -0.65
N GLU A 161 -2.98 -9.84 -0.20
CA GLU A 161 -2.86 -8.63 -0.99
C GLU A 161 -1.64 -7.86 -0.50
N ALA A 162 -0.71 -7.58 -1.41
CA ALA A 162 0.45 -6.74 -1.15
C ALA A 162 0.29 -5.42 -1.88
N THR A 163 0.37 -4.31 -1.15
CA THR A 163 0.25 -2.95 -1.72
C THR A 163 1.57 -2.21 -1.63
N ASN A 164 1.69 -1.15 -2.44
CA ASN A 164 2.91 -0.35 -2.52
C ASN A 164 4.15 -1.22 -2.90
N VAL A 165 3.94 -2.15 -3.83
CA VAL A 165 4.93 -3.11 -4.26
C VAL A 165 5.80 -2.52 -5.36
N THR A 166 7.12 -2.65 -5.21
CA THR A 166 8.11 -2.15 -6.16
C THR A 166 9.00 -3.28 -6.65
N LEU A 167 9.31 -3.28 -7.94
CA LEU A 167 10.20 -4.29 -8.52
C LEU A 167 11.65 -4.00 -8.10
N ASN A 168 12.27 -4.96 -7.43
CA ASN A 168 13.71 -5.01 -7.24
C ASN A 168 14.37 -5.51 -8.53
N THR A 169 15.05 -4.61 -9.24
CA THR A 169 15.67 -4.96 -10.53
C THR A 169 16.92 -5.83 -10.38
N TYR A 170 17.45 -5.99 -9.16
CA TYR A 170 18.66 -6.79 -8.93
C TYR A 170 18.39 -8.30 -9.00
N ASP A 171 17.33 -8.77 -8.36
CA ASP A 171 16.96 -10.19 -8.28
C ASP A 171 15.57 -10.49 -8.89
N GLN A 172 14.94 -9.49 -9.51
CA GLN A 172 13.58 -9.56 -10.06
C GLN A 172 12.52 -9.93 -9.00
N SER A 173 12.82 -9.76 -7.71
CA SER A 173 11.84 -9.88 -6.63
C SER A 173 11.03 -8.59 -6.50
N TYR A 174 9.93 -8.67 -5.77
CA TYR A 174 9.11 -7.51 -5.45
C TYR A 174 9.25 -7.15 -3.98
N ASN A 175 9.66 -5.92 -3.70
CA ASN A 175 9.66 -5.38 -2.35
C ASN A 175 8.29 -4.83 -2.04
N THR A 176 7.65 -5.33 -0.99
CA THR A 176 6.44 -4.72 -0.46
C THR A 176 6.72 -4.04 0.88
N SER A 177 6.00 -2.96 1.11
CA SER A 177 5.95 -2.31 2.43
C SER A 177 4.65 -2.64 3.16
N TRP A 178 3.58 -3.11 2.50
CA TRP A 178 2.36 -3.56 3.17
C TRP A 178 1.85 -4.88 2.55
N ALA A 179 1.47 -5.83 3.39
CA ALA A 179 0.83 -7.07 2.96
C ALA A 179 -0.17 -7.52 4.02
N THR A 180 -1.39 -7.84 3.58
CA THR A 180 -2.45 -8.36 4.45
C THR A 180 -2.95 -9.71 3.95
N THR A 181 -3.38 -10.56 4.86
CA THR A 181 -4.13 -11.77 4.52
C THR A 181 -5.58 -11.37 4.26
N ILE A 182 -6.14 -11.89 3.17
CA ILE A 182 -7.55 -11.68 2.81
C ILE A 182 -8.31 -12.99 3.01
N GLU A 183 -9.52 -12.89 3.55
CA GLU A 183 -10.44 -14.03 3.68
C GLU A 183 -11.07 -14.30 2.30
N ASP A 184 -11.14 -15.59 1.93
CA ASP A 184 -11.83 -16.06 0.71
C ASP A 184 -13.36 -15.86 0.80
#